data_AF-A0A511N8A7-F1
#
_entry.id   AF-A0A511N8A7-F1
#
_cell.length_a   1.000
_cell.length_b   1.000
_cell.length_c   1.000
_cell.angle_alpha   90.00
_cell.angle_beta   90.00
_cell.angle_gamma   90.00
#
_symmetry.space_group_name_H-M   'P 1'
#
loop_
_entity.id
_entity.type
_entity.pdbx_description
1 polymer ?
#
loop_
_entity_poly.entity_id
_entity_poly.type
_entity_poly.pdbx_seq_one_letter_code
_entity_poly.pdbx_strand_id
1 'polypeptide(L)'
;MPDPRLQAIAQILQQDPAAYRGYGWMWWAVKDLLRQHFSQEELSGLGECSNPTLLRVAERQYPQVGQRINAAIDHYTYRAQRAQLYSSDDHLPDGAPVRVLDPDFQFANL
;
A
#
# COMPACT_ATOMS: atom_id res chain seq x y z
N MET A 1 12.71 0.60 16.83
CA MET A 1 11.46 -0.18 16.75
C MET A 1 10.68 0.33 15.55
N PRO A 2 10.05 -0.55 14.76
CA PRO A 2 9.20 -0.15 13.65
C PRO A 2 8.04 0.72 14.15
N ASP A 3 7.56 1.63 13.31
CA ASP A 3 6.38 2.44 13.60
C ASP A 3 5.18 1.53 13.86
N PRO A 4 4.43 1.69 14.98
CA PRO A 4 3.31 0.80 15.31
C PRO A 4 2.23 0.78 14.21
N ARG A 5 2.12 1.83 13.40
CA ARG A 5 1.20 1.88 12.26
C ARG A 5 1.63 0.93 11.15
N LEU A 6 2.92 0.81 10.89
CA LEU A 6 3.44 -0.14 9.91
C LEU A 6 3.27 -1.59 10.39
N GLN A 7 3.38 -1.84 11.69
CA GLN A 7 3.05 -3.13 12.28
C GLN A 7 1.57 -3.50 12.04
N ALA A 8 0.65 -2.55 12.24
CA ALA A 8 -0.77 -2.77 11.99
C ALA A 8 -1.07 -3.06 10.51
N ILE A 9 -0.42 -2.33 9.59
CA ILE A 9 -0.52 -2.58 8.15
C ILE A 9 -0.02 -3.99 7.81
N ALA A 10 1.14 -4.40 8.33
CA ALA A 10 1.68 -5.73 8.11
C ALA A 10 0.71 -6.83 8.59
N GLN A 11 0.12 -6.66 9.78
CA GLN A 11 -0.88 -7.60 10.32
C GLN A 11 -2.13 -7.70 9.45
N ILE A 12 -2.64 -6.58 8.93
CA ILE A 12 -3.77 -6.58 7.99
C ILE A 12 -3.42 -7.42 6.75
N LEU A 13 -2.25 -7.19 6.16
CA LEU A 13 -1.84 -7.87 4.92
C LEU A 13 -1.53 -9.37 5.13
N GLN A 14 -1.09 -9.77 6.32
CA GLN A 14 -0.92 -11.17 6.67
C GLN A 14 -2.26 -11.90 6.80
N GLN A 15 -3.30 -11.22 7.29
CA GLN A 15 -4.65 -11.79 7.43
C GLN A 15 -5.41 -11.79 6.10
N ASP A 16 -5.27 -10.70 5.35
CA ASP A 16 -5.90 -10.49 4.05
C ASP A 16 -4.90 -9.85 3.09
N PRO A 17 -4.19 -10.66 2.30
CA PRO A 17 -3.28 -10.18 1.28
C PRO A 17 -3.96 -9.23 0.28
N ALA A 18 -5.24 -9.43 -0.05
CA ALA A 18 -5.97 -8.61 -1.02
C ALA A 18 -6.26 -7.18 -0.52
N ALA A 19 -6.17 -6.94 0.78
CA ALA A 19 -6.30 -5.63 1.39
C ALA A 19 -5.25 -4.62 0.91
N TYR A 20 -4.16 -5.07 0.26
CA TYR A 20 -3.19 -4.20 -0.41
C TYR A 20 -3.87 -3.20 -1.35
N ARG A 21 -4.94 -3.64 -2.04
CA ARG A 21 -5.73 -2.80 -2.93
C ARG A 21 -6.31 -1.62 -2.17
N GLY A 22 -6.70 -1.77 -0.91
CA GLY A 22 -7.26 -0.70 -0.09
C GLY A 22 -6.34 0.52 0.02
N TYR A 23 -5.02 0.34 -0.05
CA TYR A 23 -4.06 1.44 -0.07
C TYR A 23 -3.97 2.16 -1.42
N GLY A 24 -4.61 1.64 -2.46
CA GLY A 24 -4.76 2.32 -3.73
C GLY A 24 -3.41 2.69 -4.36
N TRP A 25 -3.31 3.87 -4.94
CA TRP A 25 -2.07 4.37 -5.54
C TRP A 25 -0.90 4.48 -4.53
N MET A 26 -1.20 4.59 -3.23
CA MET A 26 -0.21 4.61 -2.14
C MET A 26 0.42 3.24 -1.85
N TRP A 27 -0.13 2.15 -2.41
CA TRP A 27 0.33 0.79 -2.14
C TRP A 27 1.85 0.62 -2.30
N TRP A 28 2.43 1.17 -3.36
CA TRP A 28 3.86 1.01 -3.62
C TRP A 28 4.75 1.74 -2.60
N ALA A 29 4.28 2.84 -2.03
CA ALA A 29 4.95 3.50 -0.92
C ALA A 29 4.82 2.70 0.37
N VAL A 30 3.64 2.11 0.64
CA VAL A 30 3.44 1.20 1.78
C VAL A 30 4.37 0.00 1.68
N LYS A 31 4.43 -0.65 0.52
CA LYS A 31 5.25 -1.82 0.27
C LYS A 31 6.74 -1.53 0.47
N ASP A 32 7.22 -0.39 -0.03
CA ASP A 32 8.59 0.07 0.17
C ASP A 32 8.90 0.30 1.67
N LEU A 33 8.01 0.99 2.39
CA LEU A 33 8.16 1.22 3.84
C LEU A 33 8.17 -0.08 4.65
N LEU A 34 7.30 -1.04 4.30
CA LEU A 34 7.28 -2.36 4.95
C LEU A 34 8.61 -3.09 4.74
N ARG A 35 9.13 -3.13 3.51
CA ARG A 35 10.41 -3.79 3.18
C ARG A 35 11.62 -3.16 3.86
N GLN A 36 11.56 -1.87 4.20
CA GLN A 36 12.62 -1.19 4.93
C GLN A 36 12.61 -1.50 6.44
N HIS A 37 11.51 -2.01 6.98
CA HIS A 37 11.31 -2.13 8.44
C HIS A 37 11.02 -3.55 8.92
N PHE A 38 10.71 -4.47 8.02
CA PHE A 38 10.45 -5.87 8.32
C PHE A 38 11.29 -6.77 7.41
N SER A 39 11.66 -7.93 7.93
CA SER A 39 12.33 -8.98 7.18
C SER A 39 11.37 -9.67 6.20
N GLN A 40 11.94 -10.38 5.23
CA GLN A 40 11.15 -11.17 4.27
C GLN A 40 10.37 -12.30 4.95
N GLU A 41 10.89 -12.85 6.06
CA GLU A 41 10.18 -13.86 6.86
C GLU A 41 8.92 -13.27 7.52
N GLU A 42 9.01 -12.04 8.04
CA GLU A 42 7.87 -11.32 8.62
C GLU A 42 6.85 -10.87 7.56
N LEU A 43 7.30 -10.70 6.32
CA LEU A 43 6.49 -10.26 5.19
C LEU A 43 6.25 -11.39 4.18
N SER A 44 6.06 -12.62 4.65
CA SER A 44 5.81 -13.77 3.77
C SER A 44 4.63 -13.47 2.83
N GLY A 45 4.88 -13.36 1.53
CA GLY A 45 3.89 -13.00 0.50
C GLY A 45 4.02 -11.57 -0.06
N LEU A 46 4.81 -10.70 0.58
CA LEU A 46 5.22 -9.42 0.03
C LEU A 46 6.44 -9.66 -0.89
N GLY A 47 6.20 -9.86 -2.18
CA GLY A 47 7.29 -10.06 -3.13
C GLY A 47 8.11 -8.80 -3.43
N GLU A 48 8.96 -8.88 -4.44
CA GLU A 48 9.96 -7.86 -4.73
C GLU A 48 9.52 -6.81 -5.76
N CYS A 49 8.38 -7.00 -6.43
CA CYS A 49 7.90 -6.09 -7.44
C CYS A 49 7.73 -4.69 -6.86
N SER A 50 8.08 -3.69 -7.67
CA SER A 50 7.95 -2.27 -7.32
C SER A 50 7.39 -1.48 -8.49
N ASN A 51 6.78 -0.33 -8.19
CA ASN A 51 6.40 0.65 -9.19
C ASN A 51 7.08 1.99 -8.85
N PRO A 52 8.27 2.27 -9.40
CA PRO A 52 9.03 3.47 -9.06
C PRO A 52 8.31 4.76 -9.45
N THR A 53 7.43 4.72 -10.45
CA THR A 53 6.63 5.88 -10.85
C THR A 53 5.67 6.29 -9.74
N LEU A 54 4.87 5.34 -9.23
CA LEU A 54 3.91 5.63 -8.16
C LEU A 54 4.59 5.91 -6.81
N LEU A 55 5.72 5.24 -6.53
CA LEU A 55 6.54 5.56 -5.37
C LEU A 55 7.02 7.01 -5.38
N ARG A 56 7.55 7.48 -6.52
CA ARG A 56 8.01 8.88 -6.67
C ARG A 56 6.87 9.90 -6.55
N VAL A 57 5.66 9.56 -7.01
CA VAL A 57 4.48 10.42 -6.80
C VAL A 57 4.20 10.57 -5.30
N ALA A 58 4.22 9.46 -4.55
CA ALA A 58 4.01 9.49 -3.10
C ALA A 58 5.11 10.26 -2.37
N GLU A 59 6.38 10.08 -2.74
CA GLU A 59 7.52 10.81 -2.17
C GLU A 59 7.45 12.32 -2.43
N ARG A 60 7.01 12.72 -3.62
CA ARG A 60 6.84 14.15 -3.94
C ARG A 60 5.68 14.76 -3.16
N GLN A 61 4.57 14.05 -3.04
CA GLN A 61 3.37 14.54 -2.35
C GLN A 61 3.55 14.55 -0.83
N TYR A 62 4.23 13.55 -0.29
CA TYR A 62 4.45 13.34 1.14
C TYR A 62 5.95 13.04 1.39
N PRO A 63 6.80 14.08 1.50
CA PRO A 63 8.25 13.89 1.59
C PRO A 63 8.69 13.14 2.87
N GLN A 64 7.95 13.32 3.96
CA GLN A 64 8.28 12.72 5.25
C GLN A 64 7.68 11.32 5.38
N VAL A 65 8.43 10.38 5.96
CA VAL A 65 7.97 9.00 6.20
C VAL A 65 6.66 8.97 6.99
N GLY A 66 6.56 9.73 8.09
CA GLY A 66 5.36 9.78 8.91
C GLY A 66 4.12 10.31 8.17
N GLN A 67 4.32 11.21 7.19
CA GLN A 67 3.25 11.74 6.34
C GLN A 67 2.77 10.68 5.33
N ARG A 68 3.69 9.91 4.73
CA ARG A 68 3.34 8.79 3.83
C ARG A 68 2.52 7.72 4.53
N ILE A 69 2.91 7.37 5.76
CA ILE A 69 2.18 6.40 6.58
C ILE A 69 0.76 6.91 6.86
N ASN A 70 0.61 8.17 7.30
CA ASN A 70 -0.71 8.76 7.55
C ASN A 70 -1.56 8.79 6.28
N ALA A 71 -1.01 9.29 5.17
CA ALA A 71 -1.72 9.38 3.90
C ALA A 71 -2.18 8.00 3.40
N ALA A 72 -1.36 6.96 3.57
CA ALA A 72 -1.74 5.59 3.20
C ALA A 72 -2.90 5.07 4.06
N ILE A 73 -2.90 5.33 5.36
CA ILE A 73 -3.97 4.95 6.28
C ILE A 73 -5.25 5.72 5.95
N ASP A 74 -5.15 7.03 5.76
CA ASP A 74 -6.28 7.88 5.39
C ASP A 74 -6.92 7.40 4.08
N HIS A 75 -6.10 7.04 3.10
CA HIS A 75 -6.57 6.50 1.82
C HIS A 75 -7.24 5.14 1.99
N TYR A 76 -6.67 4.24 2.79
CA TYR A 76 -7.28 2.94 3.12
C TYR A 76 -8.66 3.12 3.77
N THR A 77 -8.75 3.99 4.79
CA THR A 77 -10.01 4.31 5.47
C THR A 77 -11.03 4.93 4.51
N TYR A 78 -10.59 5.85 3.65
CA TYR A 78 -11.45 6.44 2.62
C TYR A 78 -12.04 5.38 1.69
N ARG A 79 -11.22 4.45 1.18
CA ARG A 79 -11.71 3.38 0.29
C ARG A 79 -12.60 2.38 1.04
N ALA A 80 -12.31 2.08 2.30
CA ALA A 80 -13.18 1.27 3.17
C ALA A 80 -14.59 1.86 3.31
N GLN A 81 -14.69 3.16 3.60
CA GLN A 81 -15.96 3.85 3.74
C GLN A 81 -16.80 3.85 2.44
N ARG A 82 -16.16 3.72 1.28
CA ARG A 82 -16.81 3.67 -0.03
C ARG A 82 -17.04 2.25 -0.56
N ALA A 83 -16.78 1.22 0.24
CA ALA A 83 -16.82 -0.19 -0.19
C ALA A 83 -15.90 -0.48 -1.39
N GLN A 84 -14.74 0.18 -1.45
CA GLN A 84 -13.77 0.09 -2.55
C GLN A 84 -12.45 -0.62 -2.17
N LEU A 85 -12.37 -1.25 -1.00
CA LEU A 85 -11.13 -1.90 -0.51
C LEU A 85 -10.52 -2.88 -1.51
N TYR A 86 -11.35 -3.64 -2.22
CA TYR A 86 -10.89 -4.65 -3.16
C TYR A 86 -10.92 -4.20 -4.62
N SER A 87 -11.26 -2.94 -4.89
CA SER A 87 -11.20 -2.42 -6.26
C SER A 87 -9.75 -2.15 -6.65
N SER A 88 -9.37 -2.53 -7.87
CA SER A 88 -8.08 -2.14 -8.45
C SER A 88 -8.09 -0.72 -9.00
N ASP A 89 -9.25 -0.10 -9.17
CA ASP A 89 -9.35 1.23 -9.79
C ASP A 89 -9.26 2.33 -8.74
N ASP A 90 -8.41 3.32 -9.00
CA ASP A 90 -8.15 4.43 -8.11
C ASP A 90 -7.76 5.70 -8.90
N HIS A 91 -7.53 6.80 -8.20
CA HIS A 91 -7.08 8.05 -8.81
C HIS A 91 -5.87 8.60 -8.06
N LEU A 92 -4.93 9.18 -8.82
CA LEU A 92 -3.82 9.97 -8.27
C LEU A 92 -4.33 11.29 -7.66
N PRO A 93 -3.51 11.99 -6.86
CA PRO A 93 -3.89 13.29 -6.28
C PRO A 93 -4.27 14.36 -7.30
N ASP A 94 -3.76 14.27 -8.52
CA ASP A 94 -4.11 15.16 -9.65
C ASP A 94 -5.38 14.73 -10.40
N GLY A 95 -6.02 13.64 -9.96
CA GLY A 95 -7.24 13.09 -10.55
C GLY A 95 -7.00 12.12 -11.71
N ALA A 96 -5.75 11.84 -12.10
CA ALA A 96 -5.48 10.87 -13.15
C ALA A 96 -5.87 9.44 -12.70
N PRO A 97 -6.58 8.67 -13.53
CA PRO A 97 -6.96 7.31 -13.18
C PRO A 97 -5.73 6.40 -13.13
N VAL A 98 -5.71 5.47 -12.18
CA VAL A 98 -4.65 4.47 -12.01
C VAL A 98 -5.25 3.12 -11.63
N ARG A 99 -4.65 2.05 -12.15
CA ARG A 99 -5.00 0.69 -11.78
C ARG A 99 -3.90 0.07 -10.93
N VAL A 100 -4.28 -0.36 -9.73
CA VAL A 100 -3.39 -0.90 -8.70
C VAL A 100 -3.46 -2.42 -8.77
N LEU A 101 -2.43 -3.00 -9.39
CA LEU A 101 -2.22 -4.43 -9.50
C LEU A 101 -0.79 -4.73 -9.05
N ASP A 102 -0.64 -5.53 -8.01
CA ASP A 102 0.65 -6.03 -7.58
C ASP A 102 0.87 -7.45 -8.11
N PRO A 103 1.89 -7.68 -8.96
CA PRO A 103 2.22 -9.01 -9.44
C PRO A 103 2.47 -10.04 -8.33
N ASP A 104 2.96 -9.58 -7.18
CA ASP A 104 3.29 -10.48 -6.06
C ASP A 104 2.03 -10.97 -5.33
N PHE A 105 0.91 -10.28 -5.49
CA PHE A 105 -0.39 -10.64 -4.92
C PHE A 105 -1.34 -11.27 -5.95
N GLN A 106 -0.82 -11.76 -7.09
CA GLN A 106 -1.65 -12.33 -8.16
C GLN A 106 -2.52 -13.52 -7.71
N PHE A 107 -2.09 -14.29 -6.72
CA PHE A 107 -2.89 -15.40 -6.16
C PHE A 107 -4.03 -14.94 -5.25
N ALA A 108 -3.96 -13.73 -4.70
CA ALA A 108 -5.03 -13.08 -3.94
C ALA A 108 -6.05 -12.36 -4.86
N ASN A 109 -5.91 -12.52 -6.18
CA ASN A 109 -6.82 -11.96 -7.18
C ASN A 109 -7.86 -12.98 -7.71
N LEU A 110 -7.91 -14.20 -7.16
CA LEU A 110 -8.88 -15.24 -7.50
C LEU A 110 -10.19 -15.11 -6.69
#